data_AF-A0AAV8VN47-F1
#
_entry.id   AF-A0AAV8VN47-F1
#
_cell.length_a   1.000
_cell.length_b   1.000
_cell.length_c   1.000
_cell.angle_alpha   90.00
_cell.angle_beta   90.00
_cell.angle_gamma   90.00
#
_symmetry.space_group_name_H-M   'P 1'
#
loop_
_entity.id
_entity.type
_entity.pdbx_description
1 polymer ?
#
loop_
_entity_poly.entity_id
_entity_poly.type
_entity_poly.pdbx_seq_one_letter_code
_entity_poly.pdbx_strand_id
1 'polypeptide(L)'
;MYSDETTVAAAAVEKDDVQLQKKRVWVREWIRKRNRCGFVHNLLQELRLGDAKVYKNFLRMSTNDFDYLLEKVTPLIKRQDTHMRQAIN
;
A
#
# COMPACT_ATOMS: atom_id res chain seq x y z
N MET A 1 -7.00 -50.80 37.94
CA MET A 1 -6.40 -51.60 36.86
C MET A 1 -7.22 -51.25 35.62
N TYR A 2 -6.61 -50.50 34.68
CA TYR A 2 -7.19 -49.92 33.45
C TYR A 2 -8.32 -48.90 33.69
N SER A 3 -8.19 -47.57 33.57
CA SER A 3 -7.39 -46.73 32.65
C SER A 3 -7.50 -47.18 31.21
N ASP A 4 -8.66 -46.94 30.60
CA ASP A 4 -8.84 -46.71 29.16
C ASP A 4 -10.09 -45.81 29.03
N GLU A 5 -10.18 -44.80 28.20
CA GLU A 5 -9.24 -44.16 27.30
C GLU A 5 -9.97 -42.87 26.93
N THR A 6 -9.42 -41.74 27.34
CA THR A 6 -9.89 -40.42 26.92
C THR A 6 -9.60 -40.27 25.43
N THR A 7 -10.54 -40.62 24.55
CA THR A 7 -10.50 -40.19 23.14
C THR A 7 -11.90 -40.10 22.57
N VAL A 8 -12.68 -39.11 23.02
CA VAL A 8 -13.70 -38.53 22.15
C VAL A 8 -12.94 -37.81 21.04
N ALA A 9 -12.78 -38.50 19.92
CA ALA A 9 -12.31 -37.93 18.67
C ALA A 9 -13.31 -36.87 18.22
N ALA A 10 -13.15 -35.66 18.75
CA ALA A 10 -13.78 -34.45 18.25
C ALA A 10 -13.16 -34.19 16.88
N ALA A 11 -13.85 -34.71 15.86
CA ALA A 11 -13.75 -34.39 14.45
C ALA A 11 -12.91 -33.15 14.16
N ALA A 12 -11.63 -33.37 13.83
CA ALA A 12 -10.83 -32.41 13.10
C ALA A 12 -11.38 -32.41 11.67
N VAL A 13 -12.43 -31.62 11.44
CA VAL A 13 -12.83 -31.22 10.10
C VAL A 13 -11.69 -30.36 9.59
N GLU A 14 -10.81 -30.97 8.78
CA GLU A 14 -9.87 -30.26 7.94
C GLU A 14 -10.65 -29.18 7.21
N LYS A 15 -10.40 -27.93 7.59
CA LYS A 15 -10.82 -26.79 6.78
C LYS A 15 -9.91 -26.83 5.56
N ASP A 16 -10.36 -27.51 4.52
CA ASP A 16 -9.85 -27.27 3.18
C ASP A 16 -9.94 -25.77 2.95
N ASP A 17 -8.80 -25.09 3.02
CA ASP A 17 -8.64 -23.72 2.57
C ASP A 17 -8.86 -23.74 1.06
N VAL A 18 -10.12 -23.77 0.65
CA VAL A 18 -10.54 -23.55 -0.73
C VAL A 18 -9.97 -22.20 -1.10
N GLN A 19 -8.85 -22.20 -1.82
CA GLN A 19 -8.22 -21.00 -2.35
C GLN A 19 -9.20 -20.38 -3.35
N LEU A 20 -10.11 -19.55 -2.84
CA LEU A 20 -11.07 -18.81 -3.65
C LEU A 20 -10.26 -18.00 -4.65
N GLN A 21 -10.35 -18.40 -5.92
CA GLN A 21 -9.68 -17.72 -7.02
C GLN A 21 -10.05 -16.23 -6.96
N LYS A 22 -9.03 -15.37 -6.82
CA LYS A 22 -9.25 -13.92 -6.73
C LYS A 22 -9.99 -13.46 -7.99
N LYS A 23 -11.24 -13.02 -7.81
CA LYS A 23 -12.06 -12.50 -8.91
C LYS A 23 -11.31 -11.38 -9.62
N ARG A 24 -11.36 -11.37 -10.95
CA ARG A 24 -10.75 -10.32 -11.76
C ARG A 24 -11.39 -8.97 -11.41
N VAL A 25 -10.57 -8.00 -11.05
CA VAL A 25 -11.00 -6.62 -10.75
C VAL A 25 -10.90 -5.78 -12.02
N TRP A 26 -12.03 -5.29 -12.52
CA TRP A 26 -12.10 -4.43 -13.73
C TRP A 26 -11.55 -3.03 -13.50
N VAL A 27 -11.84 -2.43 -12.35
CA VAL A 27 -11.37 -1.10 -11.95
C VAL A 27 -10.79 -1.20 -10.55
N ARG A 28 -9.52 -0.81 -10.38
CA ARG A 28 -8.87 -0.82 -9.06
C ARG A 28 -9.48 0.27 -8.17
N GLU A 29 -9.54 0.01 -6.86
CA GLU A 29 -10.21 0.91 -5.90
C GLU A 29 -9.63 2.34 -5.92
N TRP A 30 -8.31 2.48 -6.01
CA TRP A 30 -7.67 3.80 -6.11
C TRP A 30 -8.08 4.56 -7.38
N ILE A 31 -8.36 3.87 -8.49
CA ILE A 31 -8.85 4.50 -9.73
C ILE A 31 -10.26 5.05 -9.50
N ARG A 32 -11.10 4.31 -8.76
CA ARG A 32 -12.45 4.74 -8.40
C ARG A 32 -12.45 6.00 -7.53
N LYS A 33 -11.44 6.18 -6.69
CA LYS A 33 -11.30 7.33 -5.78
C LYS A 33 -10.70 8.59 -6.42
N ARG A 34 -10.16 8.51 -7.65
CA ARG A 34 -9.38 9.60 -8.29
C ARG A 34 -10.09 10.97 -8.33
N ASN A 35 -11.43 10.97 -8.47
CA ASN A 35 -12.20 12.21 -8.57
C ASN A 35 -12.48 12.84 -7.20
N ARG A 36 -12.39 12.06 -6.11
CA ARG A 36 -12.65 12.52 -4.73
C ARG A 36 -11.36 12.89 -4.01
N CYS A 37 -10.34 12.04 -4.14
CA CYS A 37 -9.06 12.20 -3.51
C CYS A 37 -8.09 12.71 -4.59
N GLY A 38 -7.72 13.99 -4.55
CA GLY A 38 -6.91 14.63 -5.60
C GLY A 38 -5.67 13.82 -6.03
N PHE A 39 -5.27 14.00 -7.30
CA PHE A 39 -4.40 13.09 -8.05
C PHE A 39 -3.00 12.84 -7.47
N VAL A 40 -2.37 13.80 -6.79
CA VAL A 40 -0.94 13.67 -6.46
C VAL A 40 -0.74 13.17 -5.03
N HIS A 41 -1.21 13.91 -4.03
CA HIS A 41 -0.86 13.62 -2.64
C HIS A 41 -1.57 12.36 -2.10
N ASN A 42 -2.87 12.22 -2.39
CA ASN A 42 -3.63 11.06 -1.90
C ASN A 42 -3.31 9.80 -2.70
N LEU A 43 -3.24 9.89 -4.03
CA LEU A 43 -3.05 8.71 -4.86
C LEU A 43 -1.67 8.08 -4.66
N LEU A 44 -0.59 8.88 -4.69
CA LEU A 44 0.76 8.32 -4.52
C LEU A 44 0.93 7.68 -3.15
N GLN A 45 0.33 8.28 -2.10
CA GLN A 45 0.34 7.71 -0.76
C GLN A 45 -0.49 6.41 -0.68
N GLU A 46 -1.69 6.38 -1.27
CA GLU A 46 -2.51 5.17 -1.38
C GLU A 46 -1.78 4.05 -2.15
N LEU A 47 -1.12 4.39 -3.26
CA LEU A 47 -0.36 3.45 -4.07
C LEU A 47 0.86 2.92 -3.31
N ARG A 48 1.58 3.79 -2.60
CA ARG A 48 2.74 3.44 -1.78
C ARG A 48 2.36 2.48 -0.65
N LEU A 49 1.22 2.70 0.01
CA LEU A 49 0.74 1.86 1.12
C LEU A 49 0.04 0.58 0.66
N GLY A 50 -0.59 0.58 -0.52
CA GLY A 50 -1.43 -0.52 -0.98
C GLY A 50 -0.72 -1.58 -1.82
N ASP A 51 0.01 -1.18 -2.87
CA ASP A 51 0.57 -2.11 -3.85
C ASP A 51 1.84 -1.54 -4.49
N ALA A 52 3.00 -2.00 -4.00
CA ALA A 52 4.32 -1.59 -4.49
C ALA A 52 4.53 -1.87 -6.00
N LYS A 53 3.87 -2.88 -6.56
CA LYS A 53 3.96 -3.18 -8.00
C LYS A 53 3.20 -2.14 -8.81
N VAL A 54 2.03 -1.71 -8.34
CA VAL A 54 1.27 -0.64 -9.00
C VAL A 54 1.99 0.70 -8.86
N TYR A 55 2.55 1.00 -7.69
CA TYR A 55 3.40 2.18 -7.49
C TYR A 55 4.56 2.21 -8.49
N LYS A 56 5.30 1.10 -8.62
CA LYS A 56 6.40 0.97 -9.57
C LYS A 56 5.94 1.08 -11.03
N ASN A 57 4.80 0.51 -11.39
CA ASN A 57 4.27 0.63 -12.75
C ASN A 57 3.82 2.05 -13.07
N PHE A 58 3.32 2.78 -12.08
CA PHE A 58 2.83 4.14 -12.23
C PHE A 58 3.98 5.14 -12.37
N LEU A 59 4.92 5.15 -11.42
CA LEU A 59 6.07 6.06 -11.44
C LEU A 59 7.27 5.55 -12.25
N ARG A 60 7.24 4.29 -12.70
CA ARG A 60 8.36 3.60 -13.36
C ARG A 60 9.64 3.51 -12.52
N MET A 61 9.50 3.66 -11.20
CA MET A 61 10.59 3.59 -10.23
C MET A 61 10.13 2.96 -8.91
N SER A 62 11.05 2.42 -8.12
CA SER A 62 10.69 1.91 -6.79
C SER A 62 10.41 3.05 -5.81
N THR A 63 9.78 2.74 -4.67
CA THR A 63 9.60 3.70 -3.57
C THR A 63 10.94 4.23 -3.07
N ASN A 64 11.96 3.38 -3.02
CA ASN A 64 13.29 3.73 -2.53
C ASN A 64 14.00 4.67 -3.50
N ASP A 65 13.92 4.40 -4.81
CA ASP A 65 14.49 5.29 -5.82
C ASP A 65 13.81 6.66 -5.78
N PHE A 66 12.49 6.69 -5.59
CA PHE A 66 11.76 7.94 -5.45
C PHE A 66 12.21 8.73 -4.22
N ASP A 67 12.33 8.06 -3.07
CA ASP A 67 12.78 8.71 -1.83
C ASP A 67 14.22 9.22 -1.94
N TYR A 68 15.09 8.46 -2.60
CA TYR A 68 16.46 8.88 -2.88
C TYR A 68 16.50 10.14 -3.76
N LEU A 69 15.74 10.17 -4.85
CA LEU A 69 15.66 11.37 -5.71
C LEU A 69 15.04 12.55 -4.95
N LEU A 70 13.99 12.30 -4.17
CA LEU A 70 13.33 13.33 -3.38
C LEU A 70 14.31 13.94 -2.38
N GLU A 71 15.12 13.14 -1.69
CA GLU A 71 16.16 13.63 -0.77
C GLU A 71 17.15 14.57 -1.48
N LYS A 72 17.59 14.22 -2.70
CA LYS A 72 18.53 15.04 -3.47
C LYS A 72 17.91 16.31 -4.04
N VAL A 73 16.65 16.25 -4.46
CA VAL A 73 15.96 17.37 -5.09
C VAL A 73 15.37 18.33 -4.05
N THR A 74 14.99 17.83 -2.87
CA THR A 74 14.40 18.64 -1.78
C THR A 74 15.16 19.94 -1.51
N PRO A 75 16.50 19.98 -1.29
CA PRO A 75 17.20 21.23 -1.05
C PRO A 75 17.11 22.23 -2.22
N LEU A 76 16.86 21.76 -3.44
CA LEU A 76 16.76 22.59 -4.65
C LEU A 76 15.35 23.15 -4.86
N ILE A 77 14.32 22.39 -4.48
CA ILE A 77 12.91 22.78 -4.71
C ILE A 77 12.22 23.32 -3.46
N LYS A 78 12.86 23.20 -2.29
CA LYS A 78 12.30 23.71 -1.04
C LYS A 78 12.18 25.22 -1.12
N ARG A 79 11.01 25.72 -0.74
CA ARG A 79 10.76 27.17 -0.62
C ARG A 79 11.75 27.77 0.37
N GLN A 80 12.35 28.88 -0.04
CA GLN A 80 13.31 29.65 0.75
C GLN A 80 12.63 30.93 1.22
N ASP A 81 13.03 31.41 2.40
CA ASP A 81 12.69 32.76 2.82
C ASP A 81 13.35 33.76 1.87
N THR A 82 12.62 34.83 1.59
CA THR A 82 13.13 35.96 0.80
C THR A 82 13.04 37.22 1.65
N HIS A 83 13.79 38.26 1.28
CA HIS A 83 13.71 39.56 1.96
C HIS A 83 12.29 40.13 2.05
N MET A 84 11.42 39.81 1.08
CA MET A 84 10.06 40.34 1.02
C MET A 84 9.03 39.45 1.72
N ARG A 85 9.35 38.17 1.95
CA ARG A 85 8.37 37.20 2.45
C ARG A 85 9.05 35.94 2.99
N GLN A 86 8.54 35.46 4.13
CA GLN A 86 8.83 34.12 4.64
C GLN A 86 8.11 33.03 3.85
N ALA A 87 8.81 31.93 3.59
CA ALA A 87 8.28 30.73 2.99
C ALA A 87 7.16 30.17 3.87
N ILE A 88 6.03 29.83 3.23
CA ILE A 88 4.98 29.04 3.89
C ILE A 88 5.38 27.58 3.80
N ASN A 89 5.40 26.90 4.95
CA ASN A 89 5.56 25.45 5.06
C ASN A 89 4.40 24.69 4.42
#